data_AF-A0A3D0MAM7-F1
#
_entry.id   AF-A0A3D0MAM7-F1
#
_cell.length_a   1.000
_cell.length_b   1.000
_cell.length_c   1.000
_cell.angle_alpha   90.00
_cell.angle_beta   90.00
_cell.angle_gamma   90.00
#
_symmetry.space_group_name_H-M   'P 1'
#
loop_
_entity.id
_entity.type
_entity.pdbx_description
1 polymer ?
#
loop_
_entity_poly.entity_id
_entity_poly.type
_entity_poly.pdbx_seq_one_letter_code
_entity_poly.pdbx_strand_id
1 'polypeptide(L)'
;MVYNKRGNLYFEQEQYGQAADDFSSAIDLEKTSGDDQALLSLYWNRAEAYRLNGDQQEAVNDYLIYGQMAGDNLDNDYYAKLASLYCGLSQFDQAKENYQKAIQLAPDDPNLYLGLAQISLSQEDYSSALDQLSQYISQTENDSGADQKALAAAYGDRGLCDQQQGDTEKALADYSKAVELDPDYAWAYFMRGKLYQQMEDYENAAADYQKAQDLGGTDADQ
;
A
#
# COMPACT_ATOMS: atom_id res chain seq x y z
N MET A 1 -8.59 -7.94 -32.96
CA MET A 1 -7.62 -9.06 -32.84
C MET A 1 -6.11 -8.71 -32.94
N VAL A 2 -5.58 -8.09 -34.01
CA VAL A 2 -4.11 -7.87 -34.15
C VAL A 2 -3.54 -6.94 -33.08
N TYR A 3 -4.22 -5.82 -32.80
CA TYR A 3 -3.79 -4.86 -31.78
C TYR A 3 -3.74 -5.46 -30.38
N ASN A 4 -4.77 -6.22 -29.95
CA ASN A 4 -4.76 -6.89 -28.65
C ASN A 4 -3.53 -7.80 -28.47
N LYS A 5 -3.22 -8.63 -29.47
CA LYS A 5 -2.05 -9.53 -29.41
C LYS A 5 -0.73 -8.77 -29.31
N ARG A 6 -0.58 -7.67 -30.07
CA ARG A 6 0.64 -6.85 -30.03
C ARG A 6 0.75 -6.06 -28.72
N GLY A 7 -0.37 -5.57 -28.20
CA GLY A 7 -0.45 -4.93 -26.88
C GLY A 7 0.01 -5.87 -25.77
N ASN A 8 -0.44 -7.12 -25.76
CA ASN A 8 0.04 -8.12 -24.79
C ASN A 8 1.55 -8.38 -24.92
N LEU A 9 2.10 -8.44 -26.13
CA LEU A 9 3.56 -8.60 -26.34
C LEU A 9 4.35 -7.40 -25.82
N TYR A 10 3.83 -6.18 -25.99
CA TYR A 10 4.44 -4.98 -25.40
C TYR A 10 4.35 -4.98 -23.88
N PHE A 11 3.23 -5.45 -23.32
CA PHE A 11 3.04 -5.58 -21.89
C PHE A 11 4.06 -6.55 -21.27
N GLU A 12 4.26 -7.72 -21.88
CA GLU A 12 5.28 -8.71 -21.46
C GLU A 12 6.72 -8.17 -21.56
N GLN A 13 6.95 -7.18 -22.43
CA GLN A 13 8.24 -6.50 -22.59
C GLN A 13 8.36 -5.23 -21.74
N GLU A 14 7.41 -5.01 -20.81
CA GLU A 14 7.34 -3.83 -19.92
C GLU A 14 7.23 -2.50 -20.69
N GLN A 15 6.80 -2.55 -21.96
CA GLN A 15 6.56 -1.38 -22.81
C GLN A 15 5.13 -0.89 -22.61
N TYR A 16 4.80 -0.48 -21.38
CA TYR A 16 3.42 -0.26 -20.93
C TYR A 16 2.69 0.84 -21.70
N GLY A 17 3.33 1.95 -22.03
CA GLY A 17 2.72 2.99 -22.89
C GLY A 17 2.33 2.46 -24.28
N GLN A 18 3.20 1.66 -24.92
CA GLN A 18 2.90 1.06 -26.22
C GLN A 18 1.81 0.00 -26.12
N ALA A 19 1.77 -0.77 -25.02
CA ALA A 19 0.69 -1.70 -24.74
C ALA A 19 -0.64 -0.97 -24.61
N ALA A 20 -0.68 0.15 -23.87
CA ALA A 20 -1.89 0.95 -23.68
C ALA A 20 -2.43 1.56 -25.01
N ASP A 21 -1.53 2.03 -25.88
CA ASP A 21 -1.88 2.53 -27.23
C ASP A 21 -2.53 1.42 -28.09
N ASP A 22 -1.95 0.21 -28.03
CA ASP A 22 -2.47 -0.94 -28.77
C ASP A 22 -3.81 -1.43 -28.21
N PHE A 23 -3.98 -1.47 -26.89
CA PHE A 23 -5.26 -1.79 -26.29
C PHE A 23 -6.32 -0.74 -26.61
N SER A 24 -5.96 0.55 -26.67
CA SER A 24 -6.87 1.61 -27.12
C SER A 24 -7.35 1.37 -28.55
N SER A 25 -6.42 1.05 -29.45
CA SER A 25 -6.75 0.70 -30.84
C SER A 25 -7.63 -0.55 -30.93
N ALA A 26 -7.42 -1.53 -30.05
CA ALA A 26 -8.27 -2.72 -29.97
C ALA A 26 -9.68 -2.39 -29.48
N ILE A 27 -9.82 -1.57 -28.43
CA ILE A 27 -11.11 -1.14 -27.86
C ILE A 27 -11.94 -0.41 -28.91
N ASP A 28 -11.34 0.52 -29.67
CA ASP A 28 -12.06 1.29 -30.69
C ASP A 28 -12.62 0.40 -31.81
N LEU A 29 -11.93 -0.69 -32.14
CA LEU A 29 -12.44 -1.68 -33.10
C LEU A 29 -13.54 -2.54 -32.49
N GLU A 30 -13.37 -3.05 -31.26
CA GLU A 30 -14.35 -3.96 -30.65
C GLU A 30 -15.64 -3.24 -30.21
N LYS A 31 -15.60 -1.94 -29.92
CA LYS A 31 -16.82 -1.13 -29.72
C LYS A 31 -17.77 -1.18 -30.91
N THR A 32 -17.26 -1.43 -32.11
CA THR A 32 -18.07 -1.56 -33.32
C THR A 32 -18.60 -2.98 -33.57
N SER A 33 -17.94 -3.99 -32.97
CA SER A 33 -18.33 -5.40 -33.11
C SER A 33 -19.40 -5.82 -32.11
N GLY A 34 -19.47 -5.15 -30.95
CA GLY A 34 -20.45 -5.43 -29.88
C GLY A 34 -20.12 -6.65 -29.02
N ASP A 35 -18.85 -7.08 -28.99
CA ASP A 35 -18.37 -8.15 -28.12
C ASP A 35 -18.00 -7.59 -26.73
N ASP A 36 -18.98 -7.57 -25.84
CA ASP A 36 -18.83 -7.03 -24.47
C ASP A 36 -17.77 -7.79 -23.65
N GLN A 37 -17.55 -9.09 -23.92
CA GLN A 37 -16.57 -9.89 -23.18
C GLN A 37 -15.14 -9.55 -23.63
N ALA A 38 -14.92 -9.37 -24.94
CA ALA A 38 -13.64 -8.91 -25.45
C ALA A 38 -13.32 -7.51 -24.91
N LEU A 39 -14.31 -6.61 -24.90
CA LEU A 39 -14.16 -5.26 -24.34
C LEU A 39 -13.79 -5.27 -22.86
N LEU A 40 -14.45 -6.12 -22.06
CA LEU A 40 -14.15 -6.26 -20.63
C LEU A 40 -12.66 -6.58 -20.41
N SER A 41 -12.13 -7.59 -21.12
CA SER A 41 -10.72 -7.97 -20.99
C SER A 41 -9.74 -6.88 -21.45
N LEU A 42 -10.13 -6.09 -22.47
CA LEU A 42 -9.30 -5.02 -22.99
C LEU A 42 -9.22 -3.82 -22.02
N TYR A 43 -10.32 -3.45 -21.37
CA TYR A 43 -10.30 -2.41 -20.35
C TYR A 43 -9.43 -2.81 -19.16
N TRP A 44 -9.52 -4.07 -18.71
CA TRP A 44 -8.62 -4.57 -17.66
C TRP A 44 -7.14 -4.47 -18.07
N ASN A 45 -6.79 -4.99 -19.26
CA ASN A 45 -5.40 -5.00 -19.72
C ASN A 45 -4.85 -3.59 -19.91
N ARG A 46 -5.68 -2.65 -20.39
CA ARG A 46 -5.29 -1.25 -20.55
C ARG A 46 -5.19 -0.53 -19.21
N ALA A 47 -6.08 -0.80 -18.25
CA ALA A 47 -5.97 -0.29 -16.89
C ALA A 47 -4.64 -0.70 -16.25
N GLU A 48 -4.25 -1.98 -16.39
CA GLU A 48 -2.97 -2.46 -15.87
C GLU A 48 -1.78 -1.85 -16.60
N ALA A 49 -1.87 -1.65 -17.91
CA ALA A 49 -0.82 -0.97 -18.67
C ALA A 49 -0.64 0.48 -18.19
N TYR A 50 -1.73 1.24 -18.05
CA TYR A 50 -1.67 2.60 -17.50
C TYR A 50 -1.13 2.63 -16.08
N ARG A 51 -1.58 1.71 -15.20
CA ARG A 51 -1.11 1.64 -13.81
C ARG A 51 0.41 1.43 -13.73
N LEU A 52 0.93 0.49 -14.54
CA LEU A 52 2.36 0.19 -14.56
C LEU A 52 3.19 1.27 -15.28
N ASN A 53 2.58 2.02 -16.21
CA ASN A 53 3.21 3.16 -16.87
C ASN A 53 3.24 4.42 -15.97
N GLY A 54 2.43 4.46 -14.90
CA GLY A 54 2.30 5.61 -14.00
C GLY A 54 1.14 6.56 -14.35
N ASP A 55 0.33 6.23 -15.34
CA ASP A 55 -0.85 6.99 -15.78
C ASP A 55 -2.05 6.67 -14.87
N GLN A 56 -1.96 7.10 -13.61
CA GLN A 56 -2.88 6.68 -12.55
C GLN A 56 -4.35 7.03 -12.83
N GLN A 57 -4.62 8.22 -13.38
CA GLN A 57 -5.99 8.66 -13.63
C GLN A 57 -6.65 7.87 -14.75
N GLU A 58 -5.89 7.54 -15.79
CA GLU A 58 -6.29 6.72 -16.93
C GLU A 58 -6.57 5.29 -16.49
N ALA A 59 -5.72 4.73 -15.61
CA ALA A 59 -5.94 3.42 -15.01
C ALA A 59 -7.26 3.38 -14.21
N VAL A 60 -7.51 4.39 -13.36
CA VAL A 60 -8.78 4.51 -12.61
C VAL A 60 -9.98 4.53 -13.56
N ASN A 61 -9.91 5.33 -14.62
CA ASN A 61 -11.01 5.43 -15.59
C ASN A 61 -11.35 4.07 -16.21
N ASP A 62 -10.33 3.31 -16.64
CA ASP A 62 -10.54 1.99 -17.22
C ASP A 62 -11.02 0.95 -16.21
N TYR A 63 -10.52 0.99 -14.97
CA TYR A 63 -11.04 0.15 -13.91
C TYR A 63 -12.51 0.42 -13.60
N LEU A 64 -12.93 1.68 -13.58
CA LEU A 64 -14.35 2.01 -13.36
C LEU A 64 -15.23 1.50 -14.50
N ILE A 65 -14.76 1.57 -15.75
CA ILE A 65 -15.48 0.98 -16.89
C ILE A 65 -15.54 -0.54 -16.75
N TYR A 66 -14.42 -1.19 -16.42
CA TYR A 66 -14.37 -2.63 -16.15
C TYR A 66 -15.38 -3.03 -15.05
N GLY A 67 -15.40 -2.32 -13.93
CA GLY A 67 -16.30 -2.58 -12.82
C GLY A 67 -17.78 -2.45 -13.19
N GLN A 68 -18.13 -1.44 -13.99
CA GLN A 68 -19.49 -1.28 -14.51
C GLN A 68 -19.92 -2.45 -15.42
N MET A 69 -19.00 -3.00 -16.20
CA MET A 69 -19.26 -4.12 -17.10
C MET A 69 -19.27 -5.48 -16.38
N ALA A 70 -18.39 -5.68 -15.40
CA ALA A 70 -18.27 -6.93 -14.65
C ALA A 70 -19.43 -7.16 -13.66
N GLY A 71 -20.07 -6.09 -13.19
CA GLY A 71 -21.17 -6.17 -12.23
C GLY A 71 -20.72 -6.74 -10.89
N ASP A 72 -21.44 -7.74 -10.38
CA ASP A 72 -21.16 -8.34 -9.06
C ASP A 72 -19.94 -9.29 -9.06
N ASN A 73 -19.29 -9.52 -10.20
CA ASN A 73 -18.15 -10.45 -10.33
C ASN A 73 -16.80 -9.79 -10.00
N LEU A 74 -16.77 -8.87 -9.04
CA LEU A 74 -15.55 -8.16 -8.63
C LEU A 74 -14.95 -8.81 -7.39
N ASP A 75 -13.64 -9.05 -7.42
CA ASP A 75 -12.87 -9.63 -6.33
C ASP A 75 -12.13 -8.56 -5.50
N ASN A 76 -11.45 -9.01 -4.43
CA ASN A 76 -10.68 -8.11 -3.57
C ASN A 76 -9.52 -7.43 -4.33
N ASP A 77 -8.91 -8.10 -5.31
CA ASP A 77 -7.78 -7.57 -6.08
C ASP A 77 -8.18 -6.33 -6.89
N TYR A 78 -9.34 -6.37 -7.56
CA TYR A 78 -9.89 -5.19 -8.23
C TYR A 78 -10.03 -3.99 -7.28
N TYR A 79 -10.63 -4.20 -6.11
CA TYR A 79 -10.83 -3.13 -5.13
C TYR A 79 -9.50 -2.65 -4.54
N ALA A 80 -8.56 -3.55 -4.25
CA ALA A 80 -7.24 -3.20 -3.73
C ALA A 80 -6.45 -2.36 -4.75
N LYS A 81 -6.47 -2.72 -6.04
CA LYS A 81 -5.81 -1.95 -7.11
C LYS A 81 -6.40 -0.56 -7.26
N LEU A 82 -7.73 -0.43 -7.26
CA LEU A 82 -8.39 0.87 -7.25
C LEU A 82 -8.02 1.69 -6.02
N ALA A 83 -7.99 1.06 -4.84
CA ALA A 83 -7.62 1.74 -3.61
C ALA A 83 -6.20 2.31 -3.66
N SER A 84 -5.22 1.53 -4.12
CA SER A 84 -3.84 1.98 -4.28
C SER A 84 -3.70 3.10 -5.33
N LEU A 85 -4.45 3.04 -6.43
CA LEU A 85 -4.49 4.12 -7.41
C LEU A 85 -5.05 5.42 -6.81
N TYR A 86 -6.14 5.32 -6.04
CA TYR A 86 -6.72 6.47 -5.34
C TYR A 86 -5.76 7.04 -4.28
N CYS A 87 -5.00 6.21 -3.57
CA CYS A 87 -3.92 6.67 -2.69
C CYS A 87 -2.88 7.51 -3.46
N GLY A 88 -2.43 7.02 -4.62
CA GLY A 88 -1.50 7.75 -5.49
C GLY A 88 -2.01 9.12 -5.94
N LEU A 89 -3.33 9.22 -6.16
CA LEU A 89 -4.02 10.45 -6.51
C LEU A 89 -4.41 11.33 -5.29
N SER A 90 -4.01 10.95 -4.08
CA SER A 90 -4.40 11.60 -2.82
C SER A 90 -5.92 11.66 -2.59
N GLN A 91 -6.67 10.73 -3.19
CA GLN A 91 -8.12 10.60 -3.08
C GLN A 91 -8.47 9.60 -1.96
N PHE A 92 -8.12 9.97 -0.72
CA PHE A 92 -8.13 9.07 0.43
C PHE A 92 -9.50 8.51 0.80
N ASP A 93 -10.58 9.26 0.59
CA ASP A 93 -11.94 8.77 0.87
C ASP A 93 -12.32 7.60 -0.05
N GLN A 94 -12.08 7.75 -1.36
CA GLN A 94 -12.29 6.67 -2.32
C GLN A 94 -11.35 5.49 -2.05
N ALA A 95 -10.10 5.75 -1.70
CA ALA A 95 -9.14 4.70 -1.37
C ALA A 95 -9.63 3.85 -0.17
N LYS A 96 -10.08 4.52 0.89
CA LYS A 96 -10.61 3.87 2.10
C LYS A 96 -11.85 3.02 1.80
N GLU A 97 -12.80 3.54 1.02
CA GLU A 97 -13.99 2.78 0.63
C GLU A 97 -13.62 1.49 -0.13
N ASN A 98 -12.67 1.59 -1.06
CA ASN A 98 -12.24 0.43 -1.85
C ASN A 98 -11.49 -0.60 -1.00
N TYR A 99 -10.56 -0.19 -0.14
CA TYR A 99 -9.92 -1.15 0.78
C TYR A 99 -10.93 -1.81 1.73
N GLN A 100 -11.93 -1.08 2.22
CA GLN A 100 -12.98 -1.66 3.05
C GLN A 100 -13.79 -2.72 2.30
N LYS A 101 -14.10 -2.50 1.01
CA LYS A 101 -14.73 -3.52 0.16
C LYS A 101 -13.81 -4.72 -0.07
N ALA A 102 -12.52 -4.49 -0.31
CA ALA A 102 -11.55 -5.56 -0.46
C ALA A 102 -11.47 -6.44 0.81
N ILE A 103 -11.45 -5.83 1.99
CA ILE A 103 -11.43 -6.53 3.28
C ILE A 103 -12.71 -7.35 3.52
N GLN A 104 -13.87 -6.84 3.09
CA GLN A 104 -15.12 -7.62 3.17
C GLN A 104 -15.05 -8.92 2.36
N LEU A 105 -14.29 -8.91 1.25
CA LEU A 105 -14.12 -10.07 0.35
C LEU A 105 -12.97 -10.99 0.81
N ALA A 106 -11.92 -10.43 1.39
CA ALA A 106 -10.73 -11.16 1.82
C ALA A 106 -10.21 -10.63 3.18
N PRO A 107 -10.89 -10.93 4.30
CA PRO A 107 -10.50 -10.45 5.63
C PRO A 107 -9.18 -11.05 6.16
N ASP A 108 -8.72 -12.14 5.54
CA ASP A 108 -7.47 -12.81 5.91
C ASP A 108 -6.28 -12.32 5.07
N ASP A 109 -6.45 -11.29 4.23
CA ASP A 109 -5.36 -10.65 3.48
C ASP A 109 -4.77 -9.48 4.29
N PRO A 110 -3.57 -9.64 4.89
CA PRO A 110 -2.99 -8.63 5.76
C PRO A 110 -2.67 -7.32 5.03
N ASN A 111 -2.34 -7.39 3.73
CA ASN A 111 -1.90 -6.21 2.97
C ASN A 111 -3.01 -5.17 2.82
N LEU A 112 -4.28 -5.58 2.89
CA LEU A 112 -5.42 -4.68 2.84
C LEU A 112 -5.50 -3.81 4.10
N TYR A 113 -5.17 -4.37 5.26
CA TYR A 113 -5.10 -3.64 6.52
C TYR A 113 -3.91 -2.67 6.54
N LEU A 114 -2.76 -3.09 6.00
CA LEU A 114 -1.60 -2.21 5.87
C LEU A 114 -1.89 -1.01 4.96
N GLY A 115 -2.58 -1.22 3.84
CA GLY A 115 -3.03 -0.14 2.96
C GLY A 115 -3.98 0.85 3.64
N LEU A 116 -4.92 0.37 4.46
CA LEU A 116 -5.76 1.25 5.27
C LEU A 116 -4.98 2.00 6.35
N ALA A 117 -4.05 1.33 7.03
CA ALA A 117 -3.21 1.94 8.06
C ALA A 117 -2.43 3.13 7.51
N GLN A 118 -1.84 3.00 6.32
CA GLN A 118 -1.13 4.09 5.64
C GLN A 118 -2.05 5.29 5.39
N ILE A 119 -3.30 5.06 4.96
CA ILE A 119 -4.28 6.14 4.79
C ILE A 119 -4.59 6.79 6.14
N SER A 120 -4.89 6.00 7.17
CA SER A 120 -5.21 6.51 8.50
C SER A 120 -4.05 7.30 9.11
N LEU A 121 -2.80 6.85 8.97
CA LEU A 121 -1.61 7.59 9.38
C LEU A 121 -1.47 8.93 8.64
N SER A 122 -1.69 8.94 7.31
CA SER A 122 -1.65 10.18 6.52
C SER A 122 -2.71 11.21 6.92
N GLN A 123 -3.79 10.75 7.56
CA GLN A 123 -4.87 11.58 8.09
C GLN A 123 -4.73 11.86 9.60
N GLU A 124 -3.63 11.41 10.22
CA GLU A 124 -3.40 11.46 11.67
C GLU A 124 -4.50 10.76 12.50
N ASP A 125 -5.24 9.83 11.90
CA ASP A 125 -6.23 8.97 12.58
C ASP A 125 -5.51 7.79 13.24
N TYR A 126 -4.76 8.10 14.30
CA TYR A 126 -3.96 7.12 15.04
C TYR A 126 -4.80 6.01 15.69
N SER A 127 -6.09 6.26 15.95
CA SER A 127 -7.01 5.25 16.49
C SER A 127 -7.28 4.16 15.46
N SER A 128 -7.71 4.55 14.25
CA SER A 128 -7.96 3.59 13.17
C SER A 128 -6.67 2.91 12.71
N ALA A 129 -5.57 3.66 12.61
CA ALA A 129 -4.27 3.11 12.22
C ALA A 129 -3.81 2.02 13.20
N LEU A 130 -3.96 2.24 14.51
CA LEU A 130 -3.60 1.27 15.53
C LEU A 130 -4.37 -0.06 15.39
N ASP A 131 -5.69 0.01 15.16
CA ASP A 131 -6.51 -1.18 14.93
C ASP A 131 -6.05 -1.96 13.68
N GLN A 132 -5.80 -1.25 12.59
CA GLN A 132 -5.41 -1.82 11.30
C GLN A 132 -4.00 -2.43 11.33
N LEU A 133 -3.04 -1.73 11.92
CA LEU A 133 -1.67 -2.23 12.12
C LEU A 133 -1.67 -3.46 13.03
N SER A 134 -2.52 -3.47 14.06
CA SER A 134 -2.66 -4.64 14.93
C SER A 134 -3.19 -5.85 14.19
N GLN A 135 -4.16 -5.68 13.28
CA GLN A 135 -4.64 -6.76 12.42
C GLN A 135 -3.51 -7.27 11.51
N TYR A 136 -2.80 -6.38 10.81
CA TYR A 136 -1.67 -6.73 9.96
C TYR A 136 -0.61 -7.53 10.72
N ILE A 137 -0.16 -7.03 11.88
CA ILE A 137 0.87 -7.68 12.71
C ILE A 137 0.39 -9.06 13.18
N SER A 138 -0.85 -9.17 13.68
CA SER A 138 -1.36 -10.46 14.19
C SER A 138 -1.41 -11.56 13.12
N GLN A 139 -1.60 -11.18 11.85
CA GLN A 139 -1.67 -12.11 10.72
C GLN A 139 -0.28 -12.47 10.18
N THR A 140 0.74 -11.65 10.45
CA THR A 140 2.07 -11.77 9.82
C THR A 140 3.21 -12.09 10.79
N GLU A 141 3.07 -11.82 12.08
CA GLU A 141 4.16 -11.94 13.07
C GLU A 141 4.74 -13.36 13.22
N ASN A 142 3.93 -14.37 12.88
CA ASN A 142 4.33 -15.77 12.93
C ASN A 142 4.56 -16.38 11.53
N ASP A 143 4.44 -15.58 10.47
CA ASP A 143 4.63 -16.05 9.10
C ASP A 143 6.12 -15.99 8.72
N SER A 144 6.72 -17.17 8.54
CA SER A 144 8.12 -17.30 8.10
C SER A 144 8.39 -16.73 6.70
N GLY A 145 7.36 -16.51 5.89
CA GLY A 145 7.44 -15.89 4.57
C GLY A 145 7.22 -14.38 4.58
N ALA A 146 6.85 -13.77 5.71
CA ALA A 146 6.59 -12.35 5.78
C ALA A 146 7.86 -11.52 5.51
N ASP A 147 7.67 -10.39 4.83
CA ASP A 147 8.70 -9.38 4.69
C ASP A 147 8.97 -8.76 6.06
N GLN A 148 10.09 -9.16 6.67
CA GLN A 148 10.50 -8.70 7.99
C GLN A 148 10.68 -7.18 8.06
N LYS A 149 11.00 -6.52 6.94
CA LYS A 149 11.12 -5.05 6.89
C LYS A 149 9.76 -4.39 6.93
N ALA A 150 8.79 -4.92 6.20
CA ALA A 150 7.41 -4.43 6.26
C ALA A 150 6.81 -4.66 7.66
N LEU A 151 7.13 -5.81 8.29
CA LEU A 151 6.72 -6.09 9.66
C LEU A 151 7.39 -5.12 10.65
N ALA A 152 8.69 -4.86 10.51
CA ALA A 152 9.41 -3.87 11.32
C ALA A 152 8.81 -2.47 11.17
N ALA A 153 8.49 -2.05 9.94
CA ALA A 153 7.82 -0.78 9.67
C ALA A 153 6.45 -0.72 10.36
N ALA A 154 5.63 -1.78 10.27
CA ALA A 154 4.32 -1.83 10.90
C ALA A 154 4.38 -1.76 12.44
N TYR A 155 5.34 -2.44 13.08
CA TYR A 155 5.58 -2.25 14.52
C TYR A 155 5.99 -0.81 14.82
N GLY A 156 6.89 -0.23 14.02
CA GLY A 156 7.30 1.16 14.18
C GLY A 156 6.11 2.15 14.08
N ASP A 157 5.26 2.00 13.07
CA ASP A 157 4.08 2.82 12.87
C ASP A 157 3.05 2.65 13.99
N ARG A 158 2.89 1.42 14.52
CA ARG A 158 1.99 1.17 15.65
C ARG A 158 2.54 1.80 16.93
N GLY A 159 3.86 1.75 17.11
CA GLY A 159 4.54 2.44 18.20
C GLY A 159 4.36 3.96 18.14
N LEU A 160 4.37 4.54 16.94
CA LEU A 160 4.00 5.95 16.73
C LEU A 160 2.56 6.21 17.16
N CYS A 161 1.61 5.36 16.75
CA CYS A 161 0.21 5.50 17.14
C CYS A 161 0.03 5.45 18.67
N ASP A 162 0.63 4.47 19.35
CA ASP A 162 0.59 4.34 20.80
C ASP A 162 1.21 5.56 21.49
N GLN A 163 2.34 6.08 20.98
CA GLN A 163 2.97 7.28 21.51
C GLN A 163 2.05 8.51 21.41
N GLN A 164 1.36 8.69 20.29
CA GLN A 164 0.40 9.80 20.11
C GLN A 164 -0.84 9.65 21.00
N GLN A 165 -1.20 8.42 21.37
CA GLN A 165 -2.27 8.14 22.33
C GLN A 165 -1.80 8.23 23.80
N GLY A 166 -0.50 8.41 24.05
CA GLY A 166 0.09 8.53 25.39
C GLY A 166 0.46 7.19 26.04
N ASP A 167 0.39 6.08 25.29
CA ASP A 167 0.74 4.73 25.75
C ASP A 167 2.25 4.47 25.56
N THR A 168 3.09 5.20 26.29
CA THR A 168 4.57 5.16 26.20
C THR A 168 5.15 3.74 26.31
N GLU A 169 4.58 2.88 27.17
CA GLU A 169 5.10 1.52 27.39
C GLU A 169 4.91 0.63 26.15
N LYS A 170 3.76 0.73 25.48
CA LYS A 170 3.49 -0.01 24.24
C LYS A 170 4.33 0.52 23.10
N ALA A 171 4.42 1.84 22.97
CA ALA A 171 5.26 2.48 21.96
C ALA A 171 6.72 2.01 22.06
N LEU A 172 7.25 1.95 23.29
CA LEU A 172 8.62 1.47 23.53
C LEU A 172 8.79 0.00 23.12
N ALA A 173 7.82 -0.85 23.46
CA ALA A 173 7.85 -2.27 23.09
C ALA A 173 7.84 -2.45 21.56
N ASP A 174 6.99 -1.70 20.87
CA ASP A 174 6.85 -1.75 19.42
C ASP A 174 8.07 -1.21 18.68
N TYR A 175 8.61 -0.06 19.07
CA TYR A 175 9.88 0.41 18.48
C TYR A 175 11.03 -0.56 18.76
N SER A 176 11.04 -1.20 19.93
CA SER A 176 12.05 -2.22 20.24
C SER A 176 11.91 -3.45 19.36
N LYS A 177 10.68 -3.87 19.06
CA LYS A 177 10.43 -4.97 18.13
C LYS A 177 10.83 -4.59 16.71
N ALA A 178 10.54 -3.37 16.27
CA ALA A 178 10.93 -2.88 14.96
C ALA A 178 12.45 -2.98 14.72
N VAL A 179 13.27 -2.52 15.67
CA VAL A 179 14.75 -2.60 15.53
C VAL A 179 15.32 -4.02 15.74
N GLU A 180 14.58 -4.91 16.41
CA GLU A 180 14.94 -6.33 16.50
C GLU A 180 14.75 -7.02 15.14
N LEU A 181 13.66 -6.70 14.45
CA LEU A 181 13.31 -7.26 13.15
C LEU A 181 14.14 -6.68 12.01
N ASP A 182 14.39 -5.37 12.03
CA ASP A 182 15.26 -4.68 11.08
C ASP A 182 16.30 -3.81 11.82
N PRO A 183 17.50 -4.36 12.09
CA PRO A 183 18.61 -3.64 12.74
C PRO A 183 19.19 -2.47 11.92
N ASP A 184 18.76 -2.29 10.67
CA ASP A 184 19.14 -1.18 9.81
C ASP A 184 18.02 -0.13 9.67
N TYR A 185 16.93 -0.26 10.44
CA TYR A 185 15.79 0.66 10.39
C TYR A 185 16.03 1.93 11.22
N ALA A 186 16.73 2.90 10.63
CA ALA A 186 17.15 4.14 11.29
C ALA A 186 15.99 4.92 11.95
N TRP A 187 14.82 4.96 11.30
CA TRP A 187 13.65 5.68 11.81
C TRP A 187 13.14 5.11 13.14
N ALA A 188 13.08 3.78 13.29
CA ALA A 188 12.66 3.16 14.55
C ALA A 188 13.65 3.44 15.70
N TYR A 189 14.96 3.44 15.43
CA TYR A 189 15.96 3.88 16.42
C TYR A 189 15.74 5.34 16.81
N PHE A 190 15.54 6.23 15.85
CA PHE A 190 15.28 7.64 16.13
C PHE A 190 14.04 7.86 17.00
N MET A 191 12.93 7.20 16.66
CA MET A 191 11.68 7.32 17.42
C MET A 191 11.79 6.73 18.82
N ARG A 192 12.48 5.60 18.98
CA ARG A 192 12.76 5.02 20.31
C ARG A 192 13.67 5.92 21.14
N GLY A 193 14.69 6.52 20.53
CA GLY A 193 15.56 7.50 21.17
C GLY A 193 14.80 8.74 21.67
N LYS A 194 13.87 9.27 20.86
CA LYS A 194 12.94 10.34 21.27
C LYS A 194 12.10 9.93 22.47
N LEU A 195 11.60 8.70 22.49
CA LEU A 195 10.78 8.20 23.59
C LEU A 195 11.61 8.04 24.88
N TYR A 196 12.83 7.49 24.79
CA TYR A 196 13.75 7.41 25.92
C TYR A 196 14.10 8.79 26.48
N GLN A 197 14.32 9.79 25.61
CA GLN A 197 14.56 11.16 26.05
C GLN A 197 13.35 11.74 26.81
N GLN A 198 12.12 11.48 26.34
CA GLN A 198 10.90 11.89 27.05
C GLN A 198 10.78 11.22 28.43
N MET A 199 11.33 10.02 28.57
CA MET A 199 11.41 9.27 29.83
C MET A 199 12.63 9.66 30.69
N GLU A 200 13.42 10.65 30.26
CA GLU A 200 14.68 11.07 30.90
C GLU A 200 15.78 9.98 30.95
N ASP A 201 15.66 8.94 30.11
CA ASP A 201 16.67 7.90 29.92
C ASP A 201 17.67 8.34 28.84
N TYR A 202 18.53 9.30 29.22
CA TYR A 202 19.46 9.93 28.29
C TYR A 202 20.55 8.98 27.76
N GLU A 203 20.87 7.91 28.50
CA GLU A 203 21.88 6.93 28.08
C GLU A 203 21.37 6.12 26.88
N ASN A 204 20.19 5.54 27.00
CA ASN A 204 19.57 4.78 25.90
C ASN A 204 19.18 5.71 24.74
N ALA A 205 18.70 6.92 25.02
CA ALA A 205 18.42 7.91 23.97
C ALA A 205 19.66 8.24 23.13
N ALA A 206 20.81 8.51 23.78
CA ALA A 206 22.06 8.82 23.08
C ALA A 206 22.56 7.64 22.23
N ALA A 207 22.43 6.41 22.74
CA ALA A 207 22.81 5.22 22.00
C ALA A 207 21.95 5.01 20.75
N ASP A 208 20.63 5.17 20.87
CA ASP A 208 19.69 5.03 19.76
C ASP A 208 19.87 6.14 18.71
N TYR A 209 20.10 7.39 19.13
CA TYR A 209 20.41 8.48 18.21
C TYR A 209 21.71 8.26 17.46
N GLN A 210 22.76 7.76 18.13
CA GLN A 210 24.02 7.41 17.45
C GLN A 210 23.79 6.32 16.42
N LYS A 211 23.03 5.27 16.78
CA LYS A 211 22.72 4.17 15.86
C LYS A 211 21.89 4.65 14.66
N ALA A 212 20.90 5.52 14.87
CA ALA A 212 20.13 6.13 13.79
C ALA A 212 21.04 6.96 12.86
N GLN A 213 21.96 7.76 13.40
CA GLN A 213 22.93 8.54 12.64
C GLN A 213 23.88 7.65 11.81
N ASP A 214 24.40 6.56 12.41
CA ASP A 214 25.30 5.63 11.74
C ASP A 214 24.64 4.94 10.54
N LEU A 215 23.30 4.76 10.60
CA LEU A 215 22.47 4.23 9.52
C LEU A 215 22.04 5.29 8.50
N GLY A 216 22.45 6.55 8.68
CA GLY A 216 22.11 7.66 7.80
C GLY A 216 20.76 8.32 8.09
N GLY A 217 20.12 7.99 9.22
CA GLY A 217 18.93 8.70 9.69
C GLY A 217 19.26 10.16 9.99
N THR A 218 18.46 11.07 9.44
CA THR A 218 18.59 12.51 9.65
C THR A 218 17.36 13.08 10.35
N ASP A 219 17.51 14.24 10.99
CA ASP A 219 16.37 14.97 11.55
C ASP A 219 15.31 15.34 10.49
N ALA A 220 15.63 15.25 9.19
CA ALA A 220 14.75 15.58 8.07
C ALA A 220 13.88 14.41 7.59
N ASP A 221 14.08 13.20 8.10
CA ASP A 221 13.22 12.04 7.83
C ASP A 221 11.94 12.05 8.71
N GLN A 222 11.58 13.22 9.23
CA GLN A 222 10.44 13.52 10.12
C GLN A 222 9.25 14.11 9.36
#